data_AF-A0A0R2PDL1-F1
#
_entry.id   AF-A0A0R2PDL1-F1
#
_cell.length_a   1.000
_cell.length_b   1.000
_cell.length_c   1.000
_cell.angle_alpha   90.00
_cell.angle_beta   90.00
_cell.angle_gamma   90.00
#
_symmetry.space_group_name_H-M   'P 1'
#
loop_
_entity.id
_entity.type
_entity.pdbx_description
1 polymer ?
#
loop_
_entity_poly.entity_id
_entity_poly.type
_entity_poly.pdbx_seq_one_letter_code
_entity_poly.pdbx_strand_id
1 'polypeptide(L)'
;MGLDAVTGTYSDGSSFNLPCHTADPETFFSEDEMQVAEAKSLCGGCPVRTQCLEGALSRQEPAGVWGGELFEDGRIIAKKRKAGRPSMKELAARNAQGELIELTVEKDEREESAA
;
A
#
# COMPACT_ATOMS: atom_id res chain seq x y z
N MET A 1 15.09 -33.28 -19.48
CA MET A 1 14.86 -32.06 -18.69
C MET A 1 13.87 -32.44 -17.62
N GLY A 2 14.30 -32.47 -16.36
CA GLY A 2 13.57 -33.11 -15.26
C GLY A 2 12.51 -32.23 -14.61
N LEU A 3 11.56 -32.88 -13.95
CA LEU A 3 10.42 -32.31 -13.21
C LEU A 3 10.84 -31.50 -11.97
N ASP A 4 12.06 -31.70 -11.51
CA ASP A 4 12.78 -30.92 -10.50
C ASP A 4 12.98 -29.44 -10.90
N ALA A 5 12.91 -29.11 -12.20
CA ALA A 5 12.92 -27.71 -12.66
C ALA A 5 11.53 -27.03 -12.60
N VAL A 6 10.44 -27.79 -12.64
CA VAL A 6 9.06 -27.25 -12.60
C VAL A 6 8.49 -27.25 -11.19
N THR A 7 8.84 -28.25 -10.37
CA THR A 7 8.51 -28.28 -8.94
C THR A 7 9.76 -27.92 -8.15
N GLY A 8 10.09 -26.63 -8.11
CA GLY A 8 11.26 -26.12 -7.38
C GLY A 8 11.42 -26.81 -6.03
N THR A 9 12.64 -27.25 -5.73
CA THR A 9 13.01 -27.97 -4.51
C THR A 9 12.43 -27.29 -3.27
N TYR A 10 11.35 -27.84 -2.71
CA TYR A 10 10.63 -27.40 -1.51
C TYR A 10 11.44 -27.61 -0.21
N SER A 11 12.77 -27.47 -0.24
CA SER A 11 13.62 -27.74 0.92
C SER A 11 14.87 -26.86 0.90
N ASP A 12 14.67 -25.54 0.80
CA ASP A 12 15.59 -24.61 1.45
C ASP A 12 14.98 -24.23 2.81
N GLY A 13 15.34 -25.01 3.81
CA GLY A 13 14.84 -24.93 5.18
C GLY A 13 15.39 -23.74 5.97
N SER A 14 15.37 -22.54 5.40
CA SER A 14 15.41 -21.33 6.22
C SER A 14 13.97 -20.94 6.54
N SER A 15 13.37 -21.63 7.51
CA SER A 15 12.12 -21.19 8.12
C SER A 15 12.41 -19.89 8.89
N PHE A 16 12.51 -18.77 8.17
CA PHE A 16 12.59 -17.46 8.78
C PHE A 16 11.32 -17.27 9.60
N ASN A 17 11.47 -17.06 10.91
CA ASN A 17 10.34 -16.69 11.76
C ASN A 17 9.92 -15.26 11.40
N LEU A 18 9.01 -15.15 10.44
CA LEU A 18 8.51 -13.85 9.98
C LEU A 18 7.58 -13.27 11.05
N PRO A 19 7.68 -11.96 11.37
CA PRO A 19 6.81 -11.34 12.36
C PRO A 19 5.31 -11.55 12.11
N CYS A 20 4.90 -11.63 10.83
CA CYS A 20 3.52 -11.90 10.44
C CYS A 20 3.05 -13.35 10.68
N HIS A 21 3.96 -14.32 10.86
CA HIS A 21 3.58 -15.70 11.18
C HIS A 21 3.30 -15.91 12.67
N THR A 22 3.80 -15.02 13.53
CA THR A 22 3.62 -15.09 14.99
C THR A 22 2.59 -14.11 15.53
N ALA A 23 2.20 -13.11 14.73
CA ALA A 23 1.18 -12.14 15.08
C ALA A 23 -0.22 -12.64 14.68
N ASP A 24 -1.25 -12.02 15.25
CA ASP A 24 -2.64 -12.32 14.88
C ASP A 24 -2.90 -11.86 13.43
N PRO A 25 -3.47 -12.73 12.56
CA PRO A 25 -3.72 -12.39 11.17
C PRO A 25 -4.72 -11.24 11.01
N GLU A 26 -5.68 -11.08 11.92
CA GLU A 26 -6.72 -10.04 11.84
C GLU A 26 -6.12 -8.64 11.98
N THR A 27 -4.98 -8.50 12.69
CA THR A 27 -4.27 -7.22 12.82
C THR A 27 -3.87 -6.63 11.47
N PHE A 28 -3.49 -7.47 10.50
CA PHE A 28 -3.08 -7.03 9.16
C PHE A 28 -4.25 -6.61 8.27
N PHE A 29 -5.48 -7.05 8.57
CA PHE A 29 -6.68 -6.73 7.81
C PHE A 29 -7.65 -5.81 8.57
N SER A 30 -7.24 -5.31 9.74
CA SER A 30 -8.06 -4.49 10.60
C SER A 30 -8.44 -3.16 9.97
N GLU A 31 -9.62 -2.66 10.35
CA GLU A 31 -10.08 -1.31 10.02
C GLU A 31 -9.66 -0.27 11.06
N ASP A 32 -9.17 -0.72 12.22
CA ASP A 32 -8.72 0.15 13.29
C ASP A 32 -7.34 0.75 12.98
N GLU A 33 -7.23 2.07 13.12
CA GLU A 33 -6.01 2.81 12.80
C GLU A 33 -4.82 2.36 13.66
N MET A 34 -5.05 1.93 14.91
CA MET A 34 -3.96 1.49 15.79
C MET A 34 -3.45 0.10 15.39
N GLN A 35 -4.35 -0.83 15.09
CA GLN A 35 -3.97 -2.17 14.62
C GLN A 35 -3.27 -2.11 13.26
N VAL A 36 -3.70 -1.22 12.36
CA VAL A 36 -2.97 -0.97 11.10
C VAL A 36 -1.56 -0.46 11.37
N ALA A 37 -1.38 0.47 12.31
CA ALA A 37 -0.06 0.96 12.68
C ALA A 37 0.82 -0.12 13.33
N GLU A 38 0.23 -1.01 14.13
CA GLU A 38 0.89 -2.19 14.70
C GLU A 38 1.37 -3.15 13.60
N ALA A 39 0.48 -3.52 12.66
CA ALA A 39 0.83 -4.37 11.52
C ALA A 39 1.98 -3.79 10.67
N LYS A 40 1.96 -2.47 10.44
CA LYS A 40 3.07 -1.78 9.74
C LYS A 40 4.37 -1.87 10.53
N SER A 41 4.30 -1.74 11.86
CA SER A 41 5.47 -1.80 12.74
C SER A 41 6.11 -3.19 12.75
N LEU A 42 5.31 -4.26 12.73
CA LEU A 42 5.79 -5.64 12.60
C LEU A 42 6.63 -5.86 11.34
N CYS A 43 6.35 -5.11 10.27
CA CYS A 43 7.10 -5.21 9.02
C CYS A 43 8.49 -4.56 9.07
N GLY A 44 8.77 -3.66 10.04
CA GLY A 44 9.99 -2.84 10.07
C GLY A 44 11.30 -3.64 10.12
N GLY A 45 11.31 -4.79 10.80
CA GLY A 45 12.47 -5.69 10.88
C GLY A 45 12.35 -6.95 10.00
N CYS A 46 11.34 -7.03 9.14
CA CYS A 46 11.06 -8.25 8.38
C CYS A 46 12.06 -8.43 7.21
N PRO A 47 12.79 -9.58 7.13
CA PRO A 47 13.83 -9.79 6.13
C PRO A 47 13.30 -9.86 4.69
N VAL A 48 12.01 -10.15 4.52
CA VAL A 48 11.35 -10.25 3.21
C VAL A 48 10.42 -9.08 2.92
N ARG A 49 10.52 -7.97 3.67
CA ARG A 49 9.63 -6.80 3.55
C ARG A 49 9.47 -6.33 2.09
N THR A 50 10.58 -6.14 1.39
CA THR A 50 10.59 -5.67 0.00
C THR A 50 9.92 -6.67 -0.96
N GLN A 51 10.26 -7.95 -0.84
CA GLN A 51 9.68 -9.02 -1.67
C GLN A 51 8.17 -9.20 -1.40
N CYS A 52 7.76 -9.05 -0.14
CA CYS A 52 6.36 -9.07 0.26
C CYS A 52 5.58 -7.91 -0.37
N LEU A 53 6.14 -6.69 -0.33
CA LEU A 53 5.53 -5.51 -0.96
C LEU A 53 5.42 -5.68 -2.48
N GLU A 54 6.50 -6.11 -3.13
CA GLU A 54 6.52 -6.34 -4.58
C GLU A 54 5.50 -7.41 -5.01
N GLY A 55 5.43 -8.51 -4.25
CA GLY A 55 4.42 -9.54 -4.48
C GLY A 55 3.00 -9.03 -4.31
N ALA A 56 2.75 -8.19 -3.30
CA ALA A 56 1.43 -7.62 -3.06
C ALA A 56 1.00 -6.66 -4.19
N LEU A 57 1.94 -5.84 -4.69
CA LEU A 57 1.72 -4.98 -5.85
C LEU A 57 1.43 -5.81 -7.11
N SER A 58 2.22 -6.86 -7.36
CA SER A 58 2.04 -7.74 -8.52
C SER A 58 0.70 -8.45 -8.52
N ARG A 59 0.19 -8.85 -7.35
CA ARG A 59 -1.11 -9.53 -7.21
C ARG A 59 -2.28 -8.56 -7.08
N GLN A 60 -2.00 -7.26 -6.98
CA GLN A 60 -2.98 -6.23 -6.68
C GLN A 60 -3.80 -6.58 -5.45
N GLU A 61 -3.11 -6.89 -4.35
CA GLU A 61 -3.75 -7.31 -3.10
C GLU A 61 -4.87 -6.33 -2.70
N PRO A 62 -6.11 -6.81 -2.52
CA PRO A 62 -7.27 -5.93 -2.45
C PRO A 62 -7.29 -5.09 -1.17
N ALA A 63 -6.72 -5.59 -0.08
CA ALA A 63 -6.73 -4.93 1.21
C ALA A 63 -5.62 -5.44 2.15
N GLY A 64 -5.42 -4.69 3.24
CA GLY A 64 -4.58 -5.10 4.37
C GLY A 64 -3.17 -4.55 4.31
N VAL A 65 -2.35 -4.89 5.31
CA VAL A 65 -0.96 -4.43 5.41
C VAL A 65 -0.02 -5.47 4.81
N TRP A 66 0.71 -5.06 3.77
CA TRP A 66 1.68 -5.89 3.06
C TRP A 66 3.01 -5.17 2.94
N GLY A 67 4.10 -5.81 3.36
CA GLY A 67 5.44 -5.19 3.30
C GLY A 67 5.56 -3.84 4.03
N GLY A 68 4.69 -3.59 5.02
CA GLY A 68 4.63 -2.34 5.77
C GLY A 68 3.76 -1.24 5.14
N GLU A 69 3.10 -1.52 4.01
CA GLU A 69 2.19 -0.59 3.34
C GLU A 69 0.75 -1.05 3.49
N LEU A 70 -0.18 -0.10 3.61
CA LEU A 70 -1.61 -0.41 3.69
C LEU A 70 -2.21 -0.39 2.28
N PHE A 71 -2.97 -1.42 1.93
CA PHE A 71 -3.65 -1.57 0.65
C PHE A 71 -5.16 -1.35 0.78
N GLU A 72 -5.73 -0.74 -0.25
CA GLU A 72 -7.18 -0.64 -0.50
C GLU A 72 -7.38 -0.61 -2.01
N ASP A 73 -8.27 -1.46 -2.53
CA ASP A 73 -8.55 -1.62 -3.97
C ASP A 73 -7.29 -1.85 -4.83
N GLY A 74 -6.34 -2.65 -4.31
CA GLY A 74 -5.10 -2.96 -5.01
C GLY A 74 -4.07 -1.83 -5.04
N ARG A 75 -4.27 -0.76 -4.25
CA ARG A 75 -3.41 0.42 -4.22
C ARG A 75 -2.91 0.71 -2.82
N ILE A 76 -1.70 1.23 -2.73
CA ILE A 76 -1.15 1.70 -1.46
C ILE A 76 -1.85 3.00 -1.05
N ILE A 77 -2.34 3.04 0.18
CA ILE A 77 -2.96 4.21 0.81
C ILE A 77 -2.28 4.54 2.14
N ALA A 78 -2.24 5.82 2.49
CA ALA A 78 -1.67 6.24 3.76
C ALA A 78 -2.51 5.77 4.96
N LYS A 79 -3.83 5.88 4.84
CA LYS A 79 -4.84 5.52 5.86
C LYS A 79 -6.20 5.28 5.21
N LYS A 80 -7.03 4.41 5.80
CA LYS A 80 -8.43 4.24 5.36
C LYS A 80 -9.20 5.53 5.60
N ARG A 81 -10.11 5.88 4.69
CA ARG A 81 -11.06 6.99 4.94
C ARG A 81 -12.13 6.50 5.92
N LYS A 82 -12.36 7.26 6.99
CA LYS A 82 -13.51 6.99 7.89
C LYS A 82 -14.80 7.10 7.08
N ALA A 83 -15.68 6.12 7.22
CA ALA A 83 -17.00 6.18 6.61
C ALA A 83 -17.76 7.41 7.15
N GLY A 84 -18.25 8.27 6.25
CA GLY A 84 -18.96 9.49 6.63
C GLY A 84 -18.94 10.56 5.54
N ARG A 85 -19.82 11.55 5.68
CA ARG A 85 -19.78 12.76 4.85
C ARG A 85 -18.43 13.45 5.09
N PRO A 86 -17.66 13.78 4.04
CA PRO A 86 -16.39 14.48 4.21
C PRO A 86 -16.63 15.78 4.99
N SER A 87 -15.68 16.15 5.84
CA SER A 87 -15.80 17.43 6.55
C SER A 87 -15.82 18.58 5.54
N MET A 88 -16.51 19.67 5.88
CA MET A 88 -16.53 20.86 5.04
C MET A 88 -15.10 21.38 4.76
N LYS A 89 -14.21 21.24 5.74
CA LYS A 89 -12.79 21.60 5.61
C LYS A 89 -12.06 20.73 4.58
N GLU A 90 -12.31 19.43 4.58
CA GLU A 90 -11.75 18.51 3.56
C GLU A 90 -12.32 18.80 2.17
N LEU A 91 -13.62 19.10 2.07
CA LEU A 91 -14.23 19.44 0.79
C LEU A 91 -13.65 20.75 0.22
N ALA A 92 -13.50 21.76 1.07
CA ALA A 92 -12.87 23.02 0.70
C ALA A 92 -11.41 22.82 0.27
N ALA A 93 -10.64 22.01 0.99
CA ALA A 93 -9.25 21.70 0.65
C ALA A 93 -9.13 21.00 -0.72
N ARG A 94 -10.02 20.05 -1.03
CA ARG A 94 -10.02 19.35 -2.32
C ARG A 94 -10.41 20.26 -3.48
N ASN A 95 -11.38 21.15 -3.28
CA ASN A 95 -11.76 22.13 -4.31
C ASN A 95 -10.62 23.12 -4.58
N ALA A 96 -9.95 23.62 -3.53
CA ALA A 96 -8.79 24.51 -3.68
C ALA A 96 -7.61 23.81 -4.38
N GLN A 97 -7.40 22.51 -4.12
CA GLN A 97 -6.40 21.72 -4.84
C GLN A 97 -6.74 21.59 -6.32
N GLY A 98 -8.00 21.33 -6.66
CA GLY A 98 -8.46 21.27 -8.05
C GLY A 98 -8.23 22.59 -8.79
N GLU A 99 -8.60 23.71 -8.18
CA GLU A 99 -8.40 25.05 -8.75
C GLU A 99 -6.91 25.36 -8.96
N LEU A 100 -6.04 25.01 -8.02
CA LEU A 100 -4.58 25.18 -8.19
C LEU A 100 -4.03 24.34 -9.35
N ILE A 101 -4.51 23.11 -9.50
CA ILE A 101 -4.10 22.23 -10.60
C ILE A 101 -4.56 22.81 -11.93
N GLU A 102 -5.82 23.25 -12.06
CA GLU A 102 -6.34 23.90 -13.27
C GLU A 102 -5.53 25.14 -13.64
N LEU A 103 -5.26 26.04 -12.68
CA LEU A 103 -4.42 27.22 -12.92
C LEU A 103 -2.99 26.86 -13.37
N THR A 104 -2.46 25.74 -12.90
CA THR A 104 -1.12 25.27 -13.29
C THR A 104 -1.13 24.75 -14.72
N VAL A 105 -2.15 23.99 -15.10
CA VAL A 105 -2.36 23.49 -16.48
C VAL A 105 -2.50 24.65 -17.46
N GLU A 106 -3.35 25.64 -17.17
CA GLU A 106 -3.53 26.81 -18.03
C GLU A 106 -2.24 27.62 -18.24
N LYS A 107 -1.35 27.61 -17.24
CA LYS A 107 -0.06 28.31 -17.33
C LYS A 107 0.91 27.56 -18.24
N ASP A 108 0.95 26.24 -18.12
CA ASP A 108 1.77 25.35 -18.95
C ASP A 108 1.38 25.46 -20.43
N GLU A 109 0.08 25.49 -20.74
CA GLU A 109 -0.44 25.66 -22.11
C GLU A 109 -0.06 27.02 -22.73
N ARG A 110 -0.03 28.09 -21.93
CA ARG A 110 0.41 29.42 -22.41
C ARG A 110 1.91 29.49 -22.66
N GLU A 111 2.69 28.77 -21.85
CA GLU A 111 4.15 28.73 -21.99
C GLU A 111 4.55 27.89 -23.21
N GLU A 112 3.86 26.77 -23.47
CA GLU A 112 4.04 25.96 -24.68
C GLU A 112 3.58 26.68 -25.95
N SER A 113 2.54 27.50 -25.89
CA SER A 113 2.08 28.33 -27.03
C SER A 113 2.99 29.53 -27.34
N ALA A 114 3.95 29.84 -26.46
CA ALA A 114 4.90 30.93 -26.60
C ALA A 114 6.31 30.48 -27.06
N ALA A 115 6.53 29.17 -27.19
CA ALA A 115 7.76 28.55 -27.70
C ALA A 115 7.68 28.26 -29.21
#